data_AF-A0A9D6J952-F1
#
_entry.id   AF-A0A9D6J952-F1
#
_cell.length_a   1.000
_cell.length_b   1.000
_cell.length_c   1.000
_cell.angle_alpha   90.00
_cell.angle_beta   90.00
_cell.angle_gamma   90.00
#
_symmetry.space_group_name_H-M   'P 1'
#
loop_
_entity.id
_entity.type
_entity.pdbx_description
1 polymer ?
#
loop_
_entity_poly.entity_id
_entity_poly.type
_entity_poly.pdbx_seq_one_letter_code
_entity_poly.pdbx_strand_id
1 'polypeptide(L)'
;ALNGYILTGARILYALGKDHALFGSLAEVHPAFHTPARALWMNAAIAIVLVCTKTFDQIMTYSTLVISVFFTMAVFGVIILRRTHRTQARPYRAWGYPLTPLLFCLTMIGFILDVCLKEPRESAFGFLLLGLCLPLYRWSRASTR
;
A
#
# COMPACT_ATOMS: atom_id res chain seq x y z
N ALA A 1 -18.07 -5.40 7.14
CA ALA A 1 -16.81 -5.09 6.42
C ALA A 1 -15.73 -4.46 7.32
N LEU A 2 -16.05 -3.46 8.14
CA LEU A 2 -15.09 -2.72 8.98
C LEU A 2 -14.15 -3.61 9.83
N ASN A 3 -14.68 -4.60 10.54
CA ASN A 3 -13.88 -5.50 11.37
C ASN A 3 -12.78 -6.23 10.56
N GLY A 4 -13.07 -6.59 9.32
CA GLY A 4 -12.08 -7.21 8.42
C GLY A 4 -10.90 -6.28 8.10
N TYR A 5 -11.18 -5.00 7.85
CA TYR A 5 -10.14 -3.99 7.58
C TYR A 5 -9.26 -3.71 8.80
N ILE A 6 -9.83 -3.75 10.01
CA ILE A 6 -9.08 -3.57 11.25
C ILE A 6 -8.07 -4.72 11.43
N LEU A 7 -8.51 -5.96 11.18
CA LEU A 7 -7.66 -7.14 11.29
C LEU A 7 -6.56 -7.18 10.22
N THR A 8 -6.86 -6.82 8.97
CA THR A 8 -5.85 -6.78 7.90
C THR A 8 -4.87 -5.62 8.08
N GLY A 9 -5.35 -4.44 8.49
CA GLY A 9 -4.50 -3.27 8.77
C GLY A 9 -3.44 -3.54 9.84
N ALA A 10 -3.84 -4.18 10.95
CA ALA A 10 -2.91 -4.56 12.01
C ALA A 10 -1.83 -5.55 11.53
N ARG A 11 -2.15 -6.46 10.60
CA ARG A 11 -1.19 -7.40 10.02
C ARG A 11 -0.14 -6.72 9.14
N ILE A 12 -0.51 -5.67 8.41
CA ILE A 12 0.42 -4.89 7.60
C ILE A 12 1.43 -4.20 8.51
N LEU A 13 0.98 -3.56 9.60
CA LEU A 13 1.84 -2.91 10.58
C LEU A 13 2.71 -3.90 11.37
N TYR A 14 2.19 -5.08 11.66
CA TYR A 14 2.95 -6.17 12.27
C TYR A 14 4.09 -6.66 11.34
N ALA A 15 3.79 -6.90 10.06
CA ALA A 15 4.80 -7.29 9.07
C ALA A 15 5.86 -6.20 8.91
N LEU A 16 5.45 -4.92 8.89
CA LEU A 16 6.37 -3.78 8.89
C LEU A 16 7.31 -3.83 10.10
N GLY A 17 6.79 -4.10 11.30
CA GLY A 17 7.61 -4.24 12.51
C GLY A 17 8.59 -5.41 12.48
N LYS A 18 8.28 -6.47 11.72
CA LYS A 18 9.15 -7.64 11.58
C LYS A 18 10.29 -7.39 10.58
N ASP A 19 9.99 -6.68 9.49
CA ASP A 19 10.94 -6.40 8.41
C ASP A 19 11.86 -5.21 8.71
N HIS A 20 11.52 -4.40 9.71
CA HIS A 20 12.20 -3.14 10.01
C HIS A 20 12.45 -2.94 11.50
N ALA A 21 13.74 -2.85 11.88
CA ALA A 21 14.15 -2.71 13.28
C ALA A 21 13.57 -1.45 13.97
N LEU A 22 13.40 -0.34 13.22
CA LEU A 22 12.79 0.90 13.73
C LEU A 22 11.36 0.70 14.26
N PHE A 23 10.65 -0.29 13.72
CA PHE A 23 9.27 -0.61 14.05
C PHE A 23 9.16 -1.91 14.85
N GLY A 24 10.27 -2.44 15.39
CA GLY A 24 10.31 -3.74 16.06
C GLY A 24 9.30 -3.92 17.21
N SER A 25 8.94 -2.83 17.88
CA SER A 25 7.89 -2.81 18.91
C SER A 25 6.50 -3.23 18.38
N LEU A 26 6.22 -2.99 17.10
CA LEU A 26 4.96 -3.35 16.44
C LEU A 26 4.90 -4.85 16.06
N ALA A 27 6.05 -5.51 16.01
CA ALA A 27 6.16 -6.96 15.83
C ALA A 27 5.99 -7.74 17.15
N GLU A 28 5.78 -7.07 18.28
CA GLU A 28 5.54 -7.75 19.54
C GLU A 28 4.11 -8.34 19.57
N VAL A 29 4.04 -9.67 19.74
CA VAL A 29 2.79 -10.42 19.82
C VAL A 29 2.46 -10.65 21.28
N HIS A 30 1.21 -10.38 21.68
CA HIS A 30 0.79 -10.61 23.06
C HIS A 30 0.85 -12.11 23.40
N PRO A 31 1.52 -12.52 24.50
CA PRO A 31 1.80 -13.93 24.80
C PRO A 31 0.55 -14.77 25.06
N ALA A 32 -0.51 -14.17 25.62
CA ALA A 32 -1.76 -14.90 25.93
C ALA A 32 -2.79 -14.93 24.78
N PHE A 33 -2.85 -13.87 23.96
CA PHE A 33 -3.90 -13.69 22.95
C PHE A 33 -3.40 -13.90 21.53
N HIS A 34 -2.08 -14.04 21.34
CA HIS A 34 -1.41 -14.15 20.05
C HIS A 34 -1.79 -13.03 19.06
N THR A 35 -2.17 -11.86 19.58
CA THR A 35 -2.56 -10.69 18.80
C THR A 35 -1.47 -9.61 18.84
N PRO A 36 -1.21 -8.93 17.72
CA PRO A 36 -0.28 -7.80 17.69
C PRO A 36 -0.97 -6.55 18.25
N ALA A 37 -1.09 -6.47 19.58
CA ALA A 37 -1.86 -5.43 20.27
C ALA A 37 -1.34 -4.01 19.97
N ARG A 38 -0.02 -3.82 19.91
CA ARG A 38 0.58 -2.51 19.60
C ARG A 38 0.30 -2.07 18.16
N ALA A 39 0.34 -3.00 17.20
CA ALA A 39 -0.02 -2.71 15.82
C ALA A 39 -1.50 -2.33 15.68
N LEU A 40 -2.39 -2.98 16.45
CA LEU A 40 -3.81 -2.65 16.47
C LEU A 40 -4.07 -1.25 17.00
N TRP A 41 -3.45 -0.89 18.13
CA TRP A 41 -3.55 0.44 18.71
C TRP A 41 -2.98 1.53 17.79
N MET A 42 -1.86 1.27 17.12
CA MET A 42 -1.31 2.21 16.15
C MET A 42 -2.24 2.39 14.94
N ASN A 43 -2.82 1.31 14.41
CA ASN A 43 -3.81 1.38 13.35
C ASN A 43 -5.03 2.21 13.78
N ALA A 44 -5.52 2.03 15.00
CA ALA A 44 -6.62 2.79 15.57
C ALA A 44 -6.27 4.27 15.72
N ALA A 45 -5.07 4.59 16.23
CA ALA A 45 -4.61 5.98 16.39
C ALA A 45 -4.54 6.70 15.04
N ILE A 46 -3.97 6.06 14.01
CA ILE A 46 -3.89 6.63 12.65
C ILE A 46 -5.30 6.87 12.09
N ALA A 47 -6.21 5.91 12.27
CA ALA A 47 -7.59 6.04 11.82
C ALA A 47 -8.32 7.21 12.50
N ILE A 48 -8.17 7.35 13.82
CA ILE A 48 -8.78 8.45 14.59
C ILE A 48 -8.26 9.81 14.09
N VAL A 49 -6.94 9.95 13.91
CA VAL A 49 -6.34 11.20 13.41
C VAL A 49 -6.87 11.56 12.02
N LEU A 50 -6.97 10.58 11.12
CA LEU A 50 -7.51 10.81 9.77
C LEU A 50 -8.98 11.25 9.79
N VAL A 51 -9.81 10.58 10.60
CA VAL A 51 -11.24 10.92 10.73
C VAL A 51 -11.44 12.32 11.34
N CYS A 52 -10.60 12.72 12.29
CA CYS A 52 -10.67 14.06 12.87
C CYS A 52 -10.19 15.17 11.93
N THR A 53 -9.31 14.87 10.98
CA THR A 53 -8.63 15.89 10.16
C THR A 53 -9.25 16.09 8.78
N LYS A 54 -9.86 15.05 8.20
CA LYS A 54 -10.29 15.03 6.79
C LYS A 54 -11.78 14.75 6.67
N THR A 55 -12.42 15.29 5.63
CA THR A 55 -13.79 14.90 5.27
C THR A 55 -13.82 13.52 4.63
N PHE A 56 -14.98 12.85 4.68
CA PHE A 56 -15.14 11.50 4.13
C PHE A 56 -14.78 11.42 2.65
N ASP A 57 -15.27 12.36 1.84
CA ASP A 57 -15.00 12.41 0.40
C ASP A 57 -13.51 12.53 0.11
N GLN A 58 -12.81 13.38 0.86
CA GLN A 58 -11.37 13.54 0.74
C GLN A 58 -10.63 12.24 1.05
N ILE A 59 -10.96 11.57 2.16
CA ILE A 59 -10.35 10.27 2.53
C ILE A 59 -10.56 9.24 1.42
N MET A 60 -11.73 9.21 0.80
CA MET A 60 -12.01 8.31 -0.32
C MET A 60 -11.17 8.64 -1.56
N THR A 61 -11.05 9.91 -1.95
CA THR A 61 -10.20 10.29 -3.08
C THR A 61 -8.74 9.91 -2.82
N TYR A 62 -8.18 10.28 -1.67
CA TYR A 62 -6.78 9.98 -1.33
C TYR A 62 -6.49 8.49 -1.37
N SER A 63 -7.34 7.69 -0.71
CA SER A 63 -7.13 6.24 -0.64
C SER A 63 -7.27 5.58 -2.01
N THR A 64 -8.24 6.01 -2.82
CA THR A 64 -8.44 5.49 -4.18
C THR A 64 -7.24 5.80 -5.07
N LEU A 65 -6.71 7.04 -5.03
CA LEU A 65 -5.53 7.41 -5.80
C LEU A 65 -4.31 6.57 -5.41
N VAL A 66 -4.05 6.44 -4.10
CA VAL A 66 -2.90 5.67 -3.59
C VAL A 66 -3.01 4.19 -3.99
N ILE A 67 -4.17 3.57 -3.81
CA ILE A 67 -4.41 2.16 -4.18
C ILE A 67 -4.25 1.96 -5.69
N SER A 68 -4.79 2.87 -6.51
CA SER A 68 -4.66 2.79 -7.97
C SER A 68 -3.21 2.86 -8.45
N VAL A 69 -2.37 3.69 -7.81
CA VAL A 69 -0.93 3.74 -8.08
C VAL A 69 -0.26 2.39 -7.74
N PHE A 70 -0.52 1.84 -6.56
CA PHE A 70 0.04 0.55 -6.16
C PHE A 70 -0.43 -0.61 -7.04
N PHE A 71 -1.69 -0.63 -7.47
CA PHE A 71 -2.20 -1.62 -8.40
C PHE A 71 -1.57 -1.51 -9.78
N THR A 72 -1.41 -0.29 -10.30
CA THR A 72 -0.69 -0.06 -11.56
C THR A 72 0.74 -0.58 -11.47
N MET A 73 1.44 -0.26 -10.38
CA MET A 73 2.81 -0.71 -10.15
C MET A 73 2.92 -2.23 -9.99
N ALA A 74 1.96 -2.86 -9.30
CA ALA A 74 1.91 -4.31 -9.14
C ALA A 74 1.72 -5.02 -10.48
N VAL A 75 0.78 -4.56 -11.32
CA VAL A 75 0.52 -5.13 -12.65
C VAL A 75 1.69 -4.87 -13.59
N PHE A 76 2.28 -3.69 -13.55
CA PHE A 76 3.51 -3.39 -14.28
C PHE A 76 4.68 -4.29 -13.84
N GLY A 77 4.77 -4.55 -12.53
CA GLY A 77 5.70 -5.50 -11.94
C GLY A 77 5.56 -6.90 -12.52
N VAL A 78 4.34 -7.37 -12.81
CA VAL A 78 4.13 -8.66 -13.50
C VAL A 78 4.76 -8.65 -14.88
N ILE A 79 4.60 -7.57 -15.66
CA ILE A 79 5.20 -7.43 -17.00
C ILE A 79 6.74 -7.44 -16.91
N ILE A 80 7.32 -6.73 -15.93
CA ILE A 80 8.77 -6.72 -15.68
C ILE A 80 9.24 -8.12 -15.26
N LEU A 81 8.58 -8.74 -14.30
CA LEU A 81 8.92 -10.07 -13.79
C LEU A 81 8.91 -11.11 -14.91
N ARG A 82 8.03 -10.93 -15.91
CA ARG A 82 8.01 -11.78 -17.09
C ARG A 82 9.28 -11.69 -17.92
N ARG A 83 9.90 -10.50 -18.00
CA ARG A 83 11.17 -10.26 -18.70
C ARG A 83 12.37 -10.70 -17.86
N THR A 84 12.39 -10.38 -16.56
CA THR A 84 13.53 -10.66 -15.66
C THR A 84 13.65 -12.14 -15.31
N HIS A 85 12.55 -12.82 -14.97
CA HIS A 85 12.56 -14.24 -14.57
C HIS A 85 11.85 -15.10 -15.60
N ARG A 86 12.45 -15.20 -16.80
CA ARG A 86 11.89 -15.94 -17.94
C ARG A 86 11.78 -17.45 -17.70
N THR A 87 12.64 -18.03 -16.86
CA THR A 87 12.80 -19.49 -16.65
C THR A 87 12.03 -20.07 -15.46
N GLN A 88 11.37 -19.26 -14.64
CA GLN A 88 10.59 -19.78 -13.51
C GLN A 88 9.32 -20.49 -13.99
N ALA A 89 9.00 -21.64 -13.38
CA ALA A 89 7.75 -22.35 -13.60
C ALA A 89 6.56 -21.48 -13.18
N ARG A 90 5.54 -21.35 -14.05
CA ARG A 90 4.36 -20.51 -13.83
C ARG A 90 3.10 -21.38 -13.85
N PRO A 91 2.56 -21.77 -12.68
CA PRO A 91 1.33 -22.55 -12.58
C PRO A 91 0.11 -21.84 -13.17
N TYR A 92 0.11 -20.50 -13.15
CA TYR A 92 -0.96 -19.67 -13.68
C TYR A 92 -0.42 -18.61 -14.66
N ARG A 93 -1.16 -18.39 -15.75
CA ARG A 93 -0.89 -17.32 -16.72
C ARG A 93 -2.15 -16.47 -16.87
N ALA A 94 -1.99 -15.16 -16.73
CA ALA A 94 -3.07 -14.22 -17.03
C ALA A 94 -3.63 -14.47 -18.44
N TRP A 95 -4.93 -14.66 -18.53
CA TRP A 95 -5.64 -14.84 -19.79
C TRP A 95 -5.49 -13.57 -20.65
N GLY A 96 -5.24 -13.74 -21.96
CA GLY A 96 -5.02 -12.62 -22.88
C GLY A 96 -3.71 -11.86 -22.68
N TYR A 97 -2.70 -12.45 -22.02
CA TYR A 97 -1.38 -11.83 -21.91
C TYR A 97 -0.71 -11.69 -23.29
N PRO A 98 -0.09 -10.53 -23.63
CA PRO A 98 0.18 -9.35 -22.80
C PRO A 98 -0.85 -8.21 -22.93
N LEU A 99 -1.96 -8.39 -23.65
CA LEU A 99 -2.95 -7.33 -23.88
C LEU A 99 -3.69 -6.96 -22.59
N THR A 100 -4.09 -7.94 -21.79
CA THR A 100 -4.87 -7.68 -20.57
C THR A 100 -4.15 -6.84 -19.52
N PRO A 101 -2.86 -7.08 -19.17
CA PRO A 101 -2.17 -6.22 -18.22
C PRO A 101 -1.86 -4.84 -18.80
N LEU A 102 -1.60 -4.75 -20.12
CA LEU A 102 -1.27 -3.48 -20.77
C LEU A 102 -2.48 -2.57 -20.83
N LEU A 103 -3.66 -3.11 -21.18
CA LEU A 103 -4.92 -2.38 -21.15
C LEU A 103 -5.29 -1.92 -19.73
N PHE A 104 -5.09 -2.78 -18.72
CA PHE A 104 -5.28 -2.39 -17.32
C PHE A 104 -4.37 -1.24 -16.89
N CYS A 105 -3.08 -1.30 -17.24
CA CYS A 105 -2.16 -0.20 -16.95
C CYS A 105 -2.58 1.09 -17.66
N LEU A 106 -2.99 1.03 -18.93
CA LEU A 106 -3.45 2.20 -19.68
C LEU A 106 -4.70 2.84 -19.04
N THR A 107 -5.69 2.04 -18.68
CA THR A 107 -6.92 2.57 -18.06
C THR A 107 -6.65 3.14 -16.67
N MET A 108 -5.81 2.48 -15.86
CA MET A 108 -5.45 2.98 -14.53
C MET A 108 -4.60 4.25 -14.60
N ILE A 109 -3.67 4.36 -15.55
CA ILE A 109 -2.92 5.59 -15.78
C ILE A 109 -3.87 6.72 -16.19
N GLY A 110 -4.82 6.45 -17.09
CA GLY A 110 -5.85 7.40 -17.47
C GLY A 110 -6.70 7.86 -16.29
N PHE A 111 -7.10 6.93 -15.41
CA PHE A 111 -7.83 7.24 -14.17
C PHE A 111 -7.00 8.13 -13.23
N ILE A 112 -5.73 7.80 -13.00
CA ILE A 112 -4.84 8.61 -12.15
C ILE A 112 -4.70 10.02 -12.72
N LEU A 113 -4.51 10.17 -14.04
CA LEU A 113 -4.42 11.47 -14.69
C LEU A 113 -5.71 12.27 -14.56
N ASP A 114 -6.88 11.65 -14.71
CA ASP A 114 -8.17 12.30 -14.54
C ASP A 114 -8.36 12.85 -13.11
N VAL A 115 -8.00 12.04 -12.11
CA VAL A 115 -8.05 12.48 -10.69
C VAL A 115 -7.04 13.61 -10.43
N CYS A 116 -5.84 13.54 -11.01
CA CYS A 116 -4.85 14.62 -10.92
C CYS A 116 -5.34 15.96 -11.48
N LEU A 117 -6.09 15.91 -12.57
CA LEU A 117 -6.60 17.12 -13.22
C LEU A 117 -7.81 17.71 -12.48
N LYS A 118 -8.71 16.86 -11.97
CA LYS A 118 -9.92 17.30 -11.26
C LYS A 118 -9.63 17.74 -9.82
N GLU A 119 -8.75 17.03 -9.11
CA GLU A 119 -8.48 17.26 -7.70
C GLU A 119 -6.97 17.40 -7.46
N PRO A 120 -6.33 18.51 -7.92
CA PRO A 120 -4.89 18.68 -7.89
C PRO A 120 -4.32 18.79 -6.47
N ARG A 121 -5.08 19.37 -5.54
CA ARG A 121 -4.69 19.46 -4.13
C ARG A 121 -4.61 18.09 -3.47
N GLU A 122 -5.65 17.28 -3.69
CA GLU A 122 -5.75 15.94 -3.11
C GLU A 122 -4.67 15.02 -3.72
N SER A 123 -4.46 15.13 -5.03
CA SER A 123 -3.44 14.37 -5.74
C SER A 123 -2.02 14.72 -5.26
N ALA A 124 -1.73 16.00 -5.05
CA ALA A 124 -0.42 16.43 -4.51
C ALA A 124 -0.12 15.81 -3.15
N PHE A 125 -1.09 15.80 -2.23
CA PHE A 125 -0.96 15.15 -0.93
C PHE A 125 -0.80 13.62 -1.06
N GLY A 126 -1.53 12.97 -1.97
CA GLY A 126 -1.38 11.53 -2.24
C GLY A 126 0.03 11.18 -2.74
N PHE A 127 0.56 11.94 -3.69
CA PHE A 127 1.94 11.75 -4.16
C PHE A 127 2.99 12.13 -3.11
N LEU A 128 2.72 13.13 -2.27
CA LEU A 128 3.59 13.50 -1.17
C LEU A 128 3.67 12.36 -0.15
N LEU A 129 2.54 11.77 0.22
CA LEU A 129 2.47 10.57 1.08
C LEU A 129 3.24 9.39 0.48
N LEU A 130 3.03 9.11 -0.81
CA LEU A 130 3.79 8.08 -1.53
C LEU A 130 5.29 8.38 -1.55
N GLY A 131 5.65 9.66 -1.75
CA GLY A 131 7.02 10.14 -1.73
C GLY A 131 7.66 9.98 -0.35
N LEU A 132 6.91 10.26 0.73
CA LEU A 132 7.34 10.11 2.13
C LEU A 132 7.63 8.65 2.51
N CYS A 133 6.98 7.69 1.84
CA CYS A 133 7.28 6.27 2.03
C CYS A 133 8.71 5.90 1.62
N LEU A 134 9.32 6.59 0.64
CA LEU A 134 10.69 6.31 0.19
C LEU A 134 11.78 6.66 1.21
N PRO A 135 11.85 7.88 1.80
CA PRO A 135 12.82 8.20 2.84
C PRO A 135 12.58 7.37 4.09
N LEU A 136 11.32 7.13 4.49
CA LEU A 136 11.00 6.24 5.61
C LEU A 136 11.54 4.82 5.37
N TYR A 137 11.33 4.26 4.18
CA TYR A 137 11.87 2.96 3.80
C TYR A 137 13.41 2.94 3.84
N ARG A 138 14.06 3.97 3.29
CA ARG A 138 15.53 4.08 3.28
C ARG A 138 16.11 4.20 4.69
N TRP A 139 15.52 5.06 5.52
CA TRP A 139 15.94 5.26 6.91
C TRP A 139 15.78 3.98 7.72
N SER A 140 14.65 3.31 7.54
CA SER A 140 14.36 2.03 8.17
C SER A 140 15.33 0.92 7.75
N ARG A 141 15.70 0.87 6.48
CA ARG A 141 16.71 -0.07 5.97
C ARG A 141 18.12 0.25 6.47
N ALA A 142 18.45 1.52 6.64
CA ALA A 142 19.74 1.96 7.17
C ALA A 142 19.93 1.57 8.64
N SER A 143 18.85 1.57 9.44
CA SER A 143 18.89 1.17 10.85
C SER A 143 18.85 -0.35 11.10
N THR A 144 18.68 -1.16 10.03
CA THR A 144 18.65 -2.64 10.10
C THR A 144 19.98 -3.26 9.64
N ARG A 145 20.98 -2.45 9.26
CA ARG A 145 22.38 -2.86 9.07
C ARG A 145 23.18 -2.57 10.33
#